data_AF-F7BQ61-F1
#
_entry.id   AF-F7BQ61-F1
#
_cell.length_a   1.000
_cell.length_b   1.000
_cell.length_c   1.000
_cell.angle_alpha   90.00
_cell.angle_beta   90.00
_cell.angle_gamma   90.00
#
_symmetry.space_group_name_H-M   'P 1'
#
loop_
_entity.id
_entity.type
_entity.pdbx_description
1 polymer ?
#
loop_
_entity_poly.entity_id
_entity_poly.type
_entity_poly.pdbx_seq_one_letter_code
_entity_poly.pdbx_strand_id
1 'polypeptide(L)'
;MHRAYQPITPANNKLLKKRWDQNRFDIHRKKVIQARPVIDNMPPETYMHLHLKLKKLQMEEERLATVERDNRILMEKMSYIMRTKGRVDNWNSYEQKSLNKTKRQRELLRVTHENQAILKRISSKEPHYNHFVWEDGWRVNQGYMANISKYPQDWGYTKNSLRYSSQPHPHHPTNKIQRRSSRAKAKNEEL
;
A
#
# COMPACT_ATOMS: atom_id res chain seq x y z
N MET A 1 47.17 -48.75 -73.62
CA MET A 1 48.24 -49.58 -74.21
C MET A 1 48.44 -50.83 -73.36
N HIS A 2 48.06 -52.02 -73.85
CA HIS A 2 48.36 -53.28 -73.14
C HIS A 2 49.77 -53.74 -73.49
N ARG A 3 50.71 -53.64 -72.53
CA ARG A 3 52.06 -54.18 -72.68
C ARG A 3 52.01 -55.71 -72.55
N ALA A 4 52.67 -56.42 -73.46
CA ALA A 4 52.80 -57.87 -73.38
C ALA A 4 53.59 -58.25 -72.12
N TYR A 5 53.17 -59.32 -71.44
CA TYR A 5 53.86 -59.83 -70.26
C TYR A 5 55.31 -60.20 -70.61
N GLN A 6 56.28 -59.71 -69.85
CA GLN A 6 57.71 -60.02 -70.00
C GLN A 6 58.19 -60.69 -68.71
N PRO A 7 58.51 -62.00 -68.72
CA PRO A 7 58.97 -62.67 -67.52
C PRO A 7 60.39 -62.20 -67.17
N ILE A 8 60.63 -61.99 -65.88
CA ILE A 8 61.93 -61.54 -65.36
C ILE A 8 62.96 -62.69 -65.39
N THR A 9 62.49 -63.94 -65.30
CA THR A 9 63.31 -65.15 -65.38
C THR A 9 63.01 -65.92 -66.67
N PRO A 10 64.00 -66.59 -67.28
CA PRO A 10 63.76 -67.40 -68.47
C PRO A 10 62.75 -68.51 -68.18
N ALA A 11 61.82 -68.77 -69.10
CA ALA A 11 60.79 -69.79 -68.96
C ALA A 11 60.42 -70.38 -70.34
N ASN A 12 60.34 -71.72 -70.41
CA ASN A 12 59.96 -72.44 -71.63
C ASN A 12 58.53 -72.12 -72.09
N ASN A 13 57.59 -71.93 -71.14
CA ASN A 13 56.21 -71.56 -71.44
C ASN A 13 55.84 -70.22 -70.78
N LYS A 14 55.66 -69.20 -71.61
CA LYS A 14 55.37 -67.82 -71.19
C LYS A 14 53.98 -67.64 -70.57
N LEU A 15 52.99 -68.42 -71.01
CA LEU A 15 51.62 -68.34 -70.51
C LEU A 15 51.51 -68.90 -69.08
N LEU A 16 52.12 -70.07 -68.85
CA LEU A 16 52.18 -70.68 -67.53
C LEU A 16 52.95 -69.80 -66.53
N LYS A 17 54.06 -69.23 -66.98
CA LYS A 17 54.86 -68.31 -66.18
C LYS A 17 54.08 -67.05 -65.78
N LYS A 18 53.31 -66.46 -66.72
CA LYS A 18 52.38 -65.34 -66.43
C LYS A 18 51.36 -65.71 -65.35
N ARG A 19 50.73 -66.88 -65.46
CA ARG A 19 49.70 -67.34 -64.51
C ARG A 19 50.28 -67.50 -63.10
N TRP A 20 51.47 -68.08 -62.98
CA TRP A 20 52.11 -68.27 -61.68
C TRP A 20 52.58 -66.95 -61.06
N ASP A 21 53.17 -66.06 -61.85
CA ASP A 21 53.59 -64.76 -61.34
C ASP A 21 52.39 -63.92 -60.90
N GLN A 22 51.28 -63.97 -61.64
CA GLN A 22 50.03 -63.33 -61.23
C GLN A 22 49.51 -63.91 -59.92
N ASN A 23 49.46 -65.24 -59.79
CA ASN A 23 49.00 -65.87 -58.54
C ASN A 23 49.91 -65.52 -57.34
N ARG A 24 51.24 -65.49 -57.53
CA ARG A 24 52.19 -65.08 -56.48
C ARG A 24 51.99 -63.62 -56.09
N PHE A 25 51.78 -62.75 -57.08
CA PHE A 25 51.47 -61.34 -56.84
C PHE A 25 50.15 -61.19 -56.08
N ASP A 26 49.11 -61.92 -56.46
CA ASP A 26 47.80 -61.87 -55.80
C ASP A 26 47.89 -62.38 -54.36
N ILE A 27 48.62 -63.48 -54.11
CA ILE A 27 48.88 -63.99 -52.75
C ILE A 27 49.66 -62.97 -51.92
N HIS A 28 50.72 -62.38 -52.48
CA HIS A 28 51.49 -61.36 -51.79
C HIS A 28 50.63 -60.14 -51.44
N ARG A 29 49.84 -59.64 -52.40
CA ARG A 29 48.90 -58.55 -52.17
C ARG A 29 47.88 -58.86 -51.08
N LYS A 30 47.32 -60.08 -51.08
CA LYS A 30 46.43 -60.53 -50.00
C LYS A 30 47.12 -60.48 -48.63
N LYS A 31 48.37 -60.96 -48.54
CA LYS A 31 49.15 -60.92 -47.29
C LYS A 31 49.44 -59.50 -46.82
N VAL A 32 49.78 -58.59 -47.74
CA VAL A 32 50.04 -57.18 -47.42
C VAL A 32 48.77 -56.49 -46.93
N ILE A 33 47.63 -56.72 -47.58
CA ILE A 33 46.34 -56.14 -47.18
C ILE A 33 45.88 -56.67 -45.82
N GLN A 34 46.11 -57.96 -45.55
CA GLN A 34 45.71 -58.61 -44.30
C GLN A 34 46.69 -58.38 -43.14
N ALA A 35 47.86 -57.81 -43.39
CA ALA A 35 48.83 -57.53 -42.34
C ALA A 35 48.27 -56.48 -41.37
N ARG A 36 48.11 -56.86 -40.09
CA ARG A 36 47.65 -55.97 -39.04
C ARG A 36 48.83 -55.12 -38.52
N PRO A 37 48.60 -53.85 -38.15
CA PRO A 37 49.64 -53.04 -37.51
C PRO A 37 50.05 -53.67 -36.16
N VAL A 38 51.35 -53.66 -35.88
CA VAL A 38 51.93 -54.20 -34.63
C VAL A 38 51.75 -53.24 -33.46
N ILE A 39 51.64 -51.94 -33.75
CA ILE A 39 51.52 -50.87 -32.78
C ILE A 39 50.17 -50.20 -32.99
N ASP A 40 49.43 -50.03 -31.91
CA ASP A 40 48.21 -49.21 -31.93
C ASP A 40 48.59 -47.75 -32.18
N ASN A 41 48.05 -47.19 -33.26
CA ASN A 41 48.23 -45.81 -33.65
C ASN A 41 46.90 -45.02 -33.59
N MET A 42 45.88 -45.57 -32.93
CA MET A 42 44.62 -44.87 -32.76
C MET A 42 44.74 -43.78 -31.70
N PRO A 43 44.02 -42.66 -31.88
CA PRO A 43 43.94 -41.65 -30.84
C PRO A 43 43.23 -42.23 -29.60
N PRO A 44 43.62 -41.80 -28.39
CA PRO A 44 42.93 -42.20 -27.17
C PRO A 44 41.47 -41.72 -27.17
N GLU A 45 40.62 -42.41 -26.40
CA GLU A 45 39.21 -42.06 -26.25
C GLU A 45 39.06 -40.65 -25.65
N THR A 46 38.27 -39.80 -26.31
CA THR A 46 37.98 -38.45 -25.84
C THR A 46 36.71 -38.43 -25.01
N TYR A 47 36.81 -37.95 -23.76
CA TYR A 47 35.63 -37.82 -22.90
C TYR A 47 34.98 -36.45 -23.02
N MET A 48 33.65 -36.44 -23.10
CA MET A 48 32.85 -35.21 -23.25
C MET A 48 33.13 -34.16 -22.16
N HIS A 49 33.42 -34.59 -20.93
CA HIS A 49 33.68 -33.67 -19.81
C HIS A 49 35.01 -32.90 -19.92
N LEU A 50 35.95 -33.33 -20.77
CA LEU A 50 37.16 -32.55 -21.07
C LEU A 50 36.87 -31.38 -22.02
N HIS A 51 35.90 -31.55 -22.92
CA HIS A 51 35.54 -30.55 -23.91
C HIS A 51 34.41 -29.63 -23.43
N LEU A 52 33.51 -30.15 -22.57
CA LEU A 52 32.33 -29.45 -22.09
C LEU A 52 32.30 -29.40 -20.57
N LYS A 53 32.21 -28.17 -20.03
CA LYS A 53 31.96 -27.94 -18.60
C LYS A 53 30.46 -28.02 -18.33
N LEU A 54 29.92 -29.24 -18.27
CA LEU A 54 28.48 -29.49 -18.09
C LEU A 54 27.87 -28.75 -16.90
N LYS A 55 28.55 -28.71 -15.75
CA LYS A 55 28.06 -27.97 -14.58
C LYS A 55 27.96 -26.47 -14.82
N LYS A 56 28.88 -25.89 -15.60
CA LYS A 56 28.81 -24.47 -15.96
C LYS A 56 27.59 -24.19 -16.85
N LEU A 57 27.32 -25.06 -17.83
CA LEU A 57 26.15 -24.94 -18.70
C LEU A 57 24.85 -25.06 -17.90
N GLN A 58 24.77 -26.04 -17.00
CA GLN A 58 23.62 -26.22 -16.11
C GLN A 58 23.37 -24.96 -15.25
N MET A 59 24.41 -24.41 -14.62
CA MET A 59 24.26 -23.21 -13.77
C MET A 59 23.78 -22.00 -14.56
N GLU A 60 24.24 -21.82 -15.81
CA GLU A 60 23.75 -20.73 -16.66
C GLU A 60 22.29 -20.94 -17.05
N GLU A 61 21.89 -22.16 -17.38
CA GLU A 61 20.49 -22.49 -17.69
C GLU A 61 19.56 -22.24 -16.48
N GLU A 62 19.96 -22.66 -15.28
CA GLU A 62 19.21 -22.41 -14.04
C GLU A 62 19.09 -20.91 -13.74
N ARG A 63 20.16 -20.14 -14.00
CA ARG A 63 20.15 -18.68 -13.85
C ARG A 63 19.19 -18.03 -14.84
N LEU A 64 19.23 -18.43 -16.12
CA LEU A 64 18.35 -17.91 -17.17
C LEU A 64 16.89 -18.25 -16.88
N ALA A 65 16.58 -19.48 -16.47
CA ALA A 65 15.24 -19.90 -16.10
C ALA A 65 14.68 -19.08 -14.92
N THR A 66 15.54 -18.65 -14.00
CA THR A 66 15.16 -17.77 -12.88
C THR A 66 14.83 -16.37 -13.38
N VAL A 67 15.69 -15.78 -14.20
CA VAL A 67 15.48 -14.47 -14.81
C VAL A 67 14.19 -14.46 -15.64
N GLU A 68 13.92 -15.48 -16.44
CA GLU A 68 12.71 -15.58 -17.24
C GLU A 68 11.44 -15.68 -16.40
N ARG A 69 11.47 -16.47 -15.31
CA ARG A 69 10.35 -16.58 -14.37
C ARG A 69 10.06 -15.22 -13.72
N ASP A 70 11.08 -14.53 -13.25
CA ASP A 70 10.95 -13.24 -12.58
C ASP A 70 10.44 -12.17 -13.57
N ASN A 71 10.96 -12.17 -14.80
CA ASN A 71 10.49 -11.29 -15.87
C ASN A 71 9.01 -11.55 -16.19
N ARG A 72 8.58 -12.82 -16.24
CA ARG A 72 7.17 -13.16 -16.46
C ARG A 72 6.28 -12.63 -15.35
N ILE A 73 6.65 -12.84 -14.08
CA ILE A 73 5.91 -12.34 -12.92
C ILE A 73 5.85 -10.81 -12.94
N LEU A 74 6.97 -10.15 -13.26
CA LEU A 74 7.03 -8.70 -13.37
C LEU A 74 6.08 -8.19 -14.46
N MET A 75 6.11 -8.78 -15.66
CA MET A 75 5.22 -8.38 -16.75
C MET A 75 3.76 -8.61 -16.39
N GLU A 76 3.42 -9.72 -15.73
CA GLU A 76 2.07 -9.99 -15.25
C GLU A 76 1.60 -8.89 -14.28
N LYS A 77 2.42 -8.55 -13.28
CA LYS A 77 2.12 -7.47 -12.32
C LYS A 77 1.98 -6.12 -13.01
N MET A 78 2.88 -5.78 -13.94
CA MET A 78 2.80 -4.54 -14.70
C MET A 78 1.52 -4.48 -15.54
N SER A 79 1.18 -5.57 -16.23
CA SER A 79 -0.06 -5.67 -17.01
C SER A 79 -1.30 -5.46 -16.14
N TYR A 80 -1.29 -6.03 -14.93
CA TYR A 80 -2.36 -5.88 -13.95
C TYR A 80 -2.49 -4.42 -13.49
N ILE A 81 -1.39 -3.76 -13.16
CA ILE A 81 -1.38 -2.34 -12.76
C ILE A 81 -1.89 -1.46 -13.89
N MET A 82 -1.41 -1.68 -15.12
CA MET A 82 -1.83 -0.92 -16.30
C MET A 82 -3.33 -1.07 -16.57
N ARG A 83 -3.86 -2.29 -16.47
CA ARG A 83 -5.31 -2.57 -16.65
C ARG A 83 -6.16 -1.98 -15.52
N THR A 84 -5.72 -2.08 -14.27
CA THR A 84 -6.49 -1.70 -13.08
C THR A 84 -6.26 -0.22 -12.67
N LYS A 85 -5.47 0.54 -13.45
CA LYS A 85 -5.11 1.95 -13.21
C LYS A 85 -4.48 2.21 -11.83
N GLY A 86 -3.83 1.20 -11.23
CA GLY A 86 -3.10 1.36 -9.97
C GLY A 86 -3.96 1.74 -8.75
N ARG A 87 -5.16 1.16 -8.59
CA ARG A 87 -5.96 1.36 -7.38
C ARG A 87 -5.25 0.77 -6.17
N VAL A 88 -4.65 1.62 -5.35
CA VAL A 88 -4.00 1.25 -4.08
C VAL A 88 -5.07 1.11 -3.01
N ASP A 89 -5.19 -0.08 -2.42
CA ASP A 89 -6.12 -0.44 -1.35
C ASP A 89 -5.56 -0.16 0.06
N ASN A 90 -4.53 0.69 0.16
CA ASN A 90 -3.89 1.09 1.42
C ASN A 90 -4.76 2.05 2.27
N TRP A 91 -6.07 1.88 2.25
CA TRP A 91 -6.98 2.58 3.16
C TRP A 91 -6.98 1.82 4.48
N ASN A 92 -5.97 2.06 5.30
CA ASN A 92 -5.97 1.58 6.67
C ASN A 92 -6.98 2.38 7.49
N SER A 93 -8.20 1.85 7.65
CA SER A 93 -9.21 2.42 8.55
C SER A 93 -8.83 2.13 10.01
N TYR A 94 -7.79 2.80 10.49
CA TYR A 94 -7.37 2.71 11.88
C TYR A 94 -8.08 3.77 12.71
N GLU A 95 -9.00 3.34 13.58
CA GLU A 95 -9.54 4.23 14.60
C GLU A 95 -8.48 4.51 15.68
N GLN A 96 -8.05 5.77 15.77
CA GLN A 96 -7.12 6.25 16.80
C GLN A 96 -7.72 6.01 18.21
N LYS A 97 -7.25 4.96 18.91
CA LYS A 97 -7.64 4.69 20.29
C LYS A 97 -6.86 5.58 21.24
N SER A 98 -7.51 6.61 21.78
CA SER A 98 -6.92 7.41 22.86
C SER A 98 -6.83 6.59 24.15
N LEU A 99 -5.62 6.43 24.69
CA LEU A 99 -5.36 5.81 26.00
C LEU A 99 -6.15 6.48 27.14
N ASN A 100 -6.53 7.75 26.98
CA ASN A 100 -7.22 8.53 27.99
C ASN A 100 -8.76 8.54 27.85
N LYS A 101 -9.33 7.80 26.89
CA LYS A 101 -10.77 7.80 26.61
C LYS A 101 -11.60 7.46 27.85
N THR A 102 -11.23 6.40 28.56
CA THR A 102 -11.94 5.93 29.75
C THR A 102 -11.83 6.92 30.92
N LYS A 103 -10.65 7.50 31.13
CA LYS A 103 -10.46 8.54 32.17
C LYS A 103 -11.31 9.77 31.87
N ARG A 104 -11.29 10.25 30.62
CA ARG A 104 -12.13 11.38 30.18
C ARG A 104 -13.62 11.10 30.36
N GLN A 105 -14.09 9.89 30.04
CA GLN A 105 -15.49 9.50 30.24
C GLN A 105 -15.89 9.49 31.72
N ARG A 106 -15.04 8.95 32.59
CA ARG A 106 -15.31 8.96 34.05
C ARG A 106 -15.39 10.37 34.61
N GLU A 107 -14.47 11.26 34.22
CA GLU A 107 -14.53 12.64 34.71
C GLU A 107 -15.71 13.42 34.14
N LEU A 108 -16.11 13.16 32.90
CA LEU A 108 -17.33 13.75 32.34
C LEU A 108 -18.56 13.35 33.17
N LEU A 109 -18.67 12.06 33.54
CA LEU A 109 -19.76 11.56 34.38
C LEU A 109 -19.72 12.16 35.78
N ARG A 110 -18.53 12.28 36.37
CA ARG A 110 -18.35 12.89 37.70
C ARG A 110 -18.81 14.35 37.70
N VAL A 111 -18.27 15.16 36.78
CA VAL A 111 -18.60 16.59 36.66
C VAL A 111 -20.09 16.79 36.37
N THR A 112 -20.69 15.96 35.50
CA THR A 112 -22.12 16.06 35.21
C THR A 112 -22.99 15.73 36.43
N HIS A 113 -22.63 14.70 37.20
CA HIS A 113 -23.35 14.37 38.44
C HIS A 113 -23.22 15.46 39.51
N GLU A 114 -22.00 16.00 39.71
CA GLU A 114 -21.77 17.12 40.62
C GLU A 114 -22.56 18.36 40.21
N ASN A 115 -22.57 18.71 38.93
CA ASN A 115 -23.35 19.82 38.39
C ASN A 115 -24.86 19.62 38.59
N GLN A 116 -25.37 18.40 38.38
CA GLN A 116 -26.77 18.09 38.65
C GLN A 116 -27.12 18.24 40.14
N ALA A 117 -26.24 17.82 41.04
CA ALA A 117 -26.43 17.97 42.47
C ALA A 117 -26.40 19.45 42.91
N ILE A 118 -25.54 20.27 42.31
CA ILE A 118 -25.51 21.73 42.53
C ILE A 118 -26.81 22.36 42.01
N LEU A 119 -27.22 22.02 40.78
CA LEU A 119 -28.44 22.56 40.18
C LEU A 119 -29.68 22.22 41.02
N LYS A 120 -29.77 20.98 41.52
CA LYS A 120 -30.85 20.57 42.44
C LYS A 120 -30.86 21.44 43.69
N ARG A 121 -29.70 21.66 44.33
CA ARG A 121 -29.58 22.50 45.54
C ARG A 121 -29.99 23.95 45.29
N ILE A 122 -29.56 24.54 44.17
CA ILE A 122 -29.92 25.90 43.80
C ILE A 122 -31.43 25.98 43.53
N SER A 123 -31.98 25.03 42.77
CA SER A 123 -33.40 25.03 42.41
C SER A 123 -34.33 24.73 43.58
N SER A 124 -33.89 23.93 44.56
CA SER A 124 -34.68 23.64 45.76
C SER A 124 -34.64 24.77 46.79
N LYS A 125 -33.68 25.69 46.68
CA LYS A 125 -33.57 26.80 47.61
C LYS A 125 -34.60 27.86 47.25
N GLU A 126 -35.50 28.15 48.18
CA GLU A 126 -36.45 29.26 48.02
C GLU A 126 -35.69 30.60 47.88
N PRO A 127 -36.14 31.48 46.96
CA PRO A 127 -35.61 32.83 46.87
C PRO A 127 -35.75 33.54 48.21
N HIS A 128 -34.65 34.08 48.74
CA HIS A 128 -34.68 34.84 50.00
C HIS A 128 -35.45 36.15 49.87
N TYR A 129 -35.47 36.71 48.66
CA TYR A 129 -36.14 37.95 48.33
C TYR A 129 -37.32 37.70 47.42
N ASN A 130 -38.51 38.14 47.83
CA ASN A 130 -39.70 38.12 47.00
C ASN A 130 -39.68 39.36 46.08
N HIS A 131 -39.22 39.16 44.84
CA HIS A 131 -39.14 40.25 43.87
C HIS A 131 -40.47 40.94 43.61
N PHE A 132 -41.61 40.25 43.75
CA PHE A 132 -42.93 40.87 43.62
C PHE A 132 -43.19 41.91 44.71
N VAL A 133 -42.80 41.62 45.96
CA VAL A 133 -42.93 42.56 47.08
C VAL A 133 -42.00 43.75 46.90
N TRP A 134 -40.79 43.51 46.37
CA TRP A 134 -39.83 44.57 46.09
C TRP A 134 -40.31 45.48 44.96
N GLU A 135 -40.89 44.92 43.90
CA GLU A 135 -41.48 45.70 42.82
C GLU A 135 -42.66 46.55 43.29
N ASP A 136 -43.51 45.99 44.17
CA ASP A 136 -44.65 46.73 44.72
C ASP A 136 -44.19 47.87 45.64
N GLY A 137 -43.25 47.58 46.55
CA GLY A 137 -42.62 48.61 47.39
C GLY A 137 -41.89 49.67 46.57
N TRP A 138 -41.23 49.28 45.48
CA TRP A 138 -40.60 50.20 44.54
C TRP A 138 -41.63 51.09 43.84
N ARG A 139 -42.79 50.54 43.45
CA ARG A 139 -43.87 51.30 42.83
C ARG A 139 -44.46 52.34 43.77
N VAL A 140 -44.67 51.99 45.04
CA VAL A 140 -45.11 52.93 46.07
C VAL A 140 -44.04 54.02 46.29
N ASN A 141 -42.77 53.62 46.38
CA ASN A 141 -41.66 54.56 46.52
C ASN A 141 -41.53 55.50 45.31
N GLN A 142 -41.79 55.02 44.08
CA GLN A 142 -41.87 55.89 42.89
C GLN A 142 -42.98 56.94 43.03
N GLY A 143 -44.13 56.57 43.61
CA GLY A 143 -45.19 57.52 43.95
C GLY A 143 -44.76 58.57 44.98
N TYR A 144 -44.10 58.15 46.07
CA TYR A 144 -43.54 59.09 47.04
C TYR A 144 -42.50 60.00 46.41
N MET A 145 -41.59 59.45 45.60
CA MET A 145 -40.59 60.22 44.86
C MET A 145 -41.24 61.26 43.95
N ALA A 146 -42.28 60.88 43.18
CA ALA A 146 -43.02 61.83 42.34
C ALA A 146 -43.65 62.95 43.18
N ASN A 147 -44.23 62.62 44.33
CA ASN A 147 -44.91 63.58 45.22
C ASN A 147 -43.93 64.55 45.91
N ILE A 148 -42.73 64.10 46.30
CA ILE A 148 -41.71 64.93 46.96
C ILE A 148 -40.78 65.63 45.96
N SER A 149 -40.83 65.25 44.68
CA SER A 149 -39.98 65.82 43.65
C SER A 149 -40.40 67.26 43.35
N LYS A 150 -39.44 68.19 43.43
CA LYS A 150 -39.63 69.61 43.06
C LYS A 150 -39.78 69.81 41.55
N TYR A 151 -39.31 68.84 40.75
CA TYR A 151 -39.31 68.88 39.30
C TYR A 151 -39.85 67.54 38.77
N PRO A 152 -40.58 67.53 37.64
CA PRO A 152 -41.11 66.30 37.06
C PRO A 152 -40.03 65.23 36.89
N GLN A 153 -40.36 63.95 37.06
CA GLN A 153 -39.40 62.84 36.97
C GLN A 153 -38.60 62.84 35.63
N ASP A 154 -39.18 63.44 34.58
CA ASP A 154 -38.61 63.54 33.24
C ASP A 154 -37.80 64.85 32.99
N TRP A 155 -37.60 65.68 34.03
CA TRP A 155 -37.00 67.02 33.95
C TRP A 155 -35.57 67.06 33.37
N GLY A 156 -34.86 65.92 33.41
CA GLY A 156 -33.53 65.76 32.79
C GLY A 156 -33.49 64.91 31.51
N TYR A 157 -34.53 64.13 31.22
CA TYR A 157 -34.53 63.19 30.09
C TYR A 157 -34.86 63.86 28.75
N THR A 158 -35.63 64.95 28.77
CA THR A 158 -35.99 65.71 27.56
C THR A 158 -34.81 66.51 26.98
N LYS A 159 -33.82 66.91 27.79
CA LYS A 159 -32.61 67.62 27.32
C LYS A 159 -31.53 66.69 26.79
N ASN A 160 -31.53 65.41 27.17
CA ASN A 160 -30.55 64.42 26.71
C ASN A 160 -31.02 63.62 25.48
N SER A 161 -32.31 63.53 25.15
CA SER A 161 -32.73 62.83 23.92
C SER A 161 -32.27 63.54 22.64
N LEU A 162 -32.11 64.88 22.66
CA LEU A 162 -31.50 65.62 21.54
C LEU A 162 -29.97 65.52 21.48
N ARG A 163 -29.30 65.08 22.55
CA ARG A 163 -27.84 64.85 22.57
C ARG A 163 -27.45 63.38 22.36
N TYR A 164 -28.38 62.45 22.57
CA TYR A 164 -28.15 61.02 22.42
C TYR A 164 -28.61 60.48 21.05
N SER A 165 -29.19 61.29 20.17
CA SER A 165 -29.43 60.88 18.77
C SER A 165 -28.17 60.88 17.90
N SER A 166 -27.04 61.40 18.41
CA SER A 166 -25.80 61.65 17.63
C SER A 166 -24.63 60.74 18.02
N GLN A 167 -24.83 59.73 18.87
CA GLN A 167 -23.78 58.79 19.28
C GLN A 167 -24.24 57.35 18.99
N PRO A 168 -23.47 56.55 18.22
CA PRO A 168 -23.81 55.14 18.02
C PRO A 168 -23.58 54.41 19.36
N HIS A 169 -24.66 53.83 19.90
CA HIS A 169 -24.60 53.00 21.10
C HIS A 169 -23.58 51.85 20.92
N PRO A 170 -22.74 51.54 21.93
CA PRO A 170 -21.95 50.33 21.91
C PRO A 170 -22.87 49.11 21.89
N HIS A 171 -22.70 48.26 20.88
CA HIS A 171 -23.33 46.95 20.80
C HIS A 171 -23.11 46.20 22.12
N HIS A 172 -24.18 45.99 22.89
CA HIS A 172 -24.19 44.99 23.93
C HIS A 172 -24.19 43.62 23.23
N PRO A 173 -23.17 42.76 23.42
CA PRO A 173 -23.18 41.45 22.81
C PRO A 173 -24.30 40.65 23.45
N THR A 174 -25.41 40.52 22.73
CA THR A 174 -26.42 39.51 23.05
C THR A 174 -25.74 38.17 22.85
N ASN A 175 -25.31 37.54 23.95
CA ASN A 175 -24.93 36.14 23.95
C ASN A 175 -26.18 35.33 23.61
N LYS A 176 -26.42 35.14 22.32
CA LYS A 176 -27.34 34.13 21.81
C LYS A 176 -26.75 32.78 22.20
N ILE A 177 -27.14 32.28 23.37
CA ILE A 177 -26.99 30.89 23.73
C ILE A 177 -27.70 30.10 22.63
N GLN A 178 -26.93 29.53 21.70
CA GLN A 178 -27.41 28.56 20.74
C GLN A 178 -27.90 27.37 21.54
N ARG A 179 -29.21 27.31 21.83
CA ARG A 179 -29.85 26.07 22.26
C ARG A 179 -29.66 25.07 21.11
N ARG A 180 -28.65 24.22 21.22
CA ARG A 180 -28.49 23.05 20.36
C ARG A 180 -29.73 22.18 20.61
N SER A 181 -30.68 22.27 19.68
CA SER A 181 -31.78 21.32 19.56
C SER A 181 -31.19 19.93 19.37
N SER A 182 -31.19 19.12 20.42
CA SER A 182 -30.98 17.68 20.32
C SER A 182 -32.27 17.05 19.78
N ARG A 183 -32.46 17.13 18.46
CA ARG A 183 -33.47 16.36 17.73
C ARG A 183 -32.77 15.45 16.72
N ALA A 184 -32.43 14.24 17.13
CA ALA A 184 -32.34 13.05 16.28
C ALA A 184 -31.89 11.83 17.11
N LYS A 185 -32.82 10.89 17.32
CA LYS A 185 -32.68 9.43 17.13
C LYS A 185 -33.86 8.73 17.81
N ALA A 186 -34.99 8.70 17.09
CA ALA A 186 -36.01 7.69 17.26
C ALA A 186 -36.27 7.16 15.85
N LYS A 187 -35.64 6.01 15.54
CA LYS A 187 -35.99 5.07 14.47
C LYS A 187 -34.95 3.94 14.48
N ASN A 188 -35.42 2.77 14.89
CA ASN A 188 -35.02 1.42 14.48
C ASN A 188 -34.89 0.48 15.68
N GLU A 189 -36.02 -0.09 16.08
CA GLU A 189 -36.12 -1.41 16.72
C GLU A 189 -37.45 -2.02 16.24
N GLU A 190 -37.42 -2.59 15.04
CA GLU A 190 -38.27 -3.72 14.65
C GLU A 190 -37.29 -4.83 14.28
N LEU A 191 -37.14 -5.80 15.19
CA LEU A 191 -36.90 -7.22 14.97
C LEU A 191 -37.24 -7.94 16.29
#